data_AF-A0A5R8QCV8-F1
#
_entry.id   AF-A0A5R8QCV8-F1
#
_cell.length_a   1.000
_cell.length_b   1.000
_cell.length_c   1.000
_cell.angle_alpha   90.00
_cell.angle_beta   90.00
_cell.angle_gamma   90.00
#
_symmetry.space_group_name_H-M   'P 1'
#
loop_
_entity.id
_entity.type
_entity.pdbx_description
1 polymer ?
#
loop_
_entity_poly.entity_id
_entity_poly.type
_entity_poly.pdbx_seq_one_letter_code
_entity_poly.pdbx_strand_id
1 'polypeptide(L)'
;MATVVIKRSWNWFGLARNFKIDANGQFLDKIANNQTKAYQFLPGKHELQVNMDKLKSPVFEFEIAEEETIQLQTGIDMAYIVISNVITFIAMIVGFIVAIIIGTAARNFTIALVLMLLWLVIVIGVMMALQYTVFRNKMYYIRRI
;
A
#
# COMPACT_ATOMS: atom_id res chain seq x y z
N MET A 1 -33.84 -1.04 -5.46
CA MET A 1 -32.49 -0.51 -5.16
C MET A 1 -31.49 -1.65 -5.09
N ALA A 2 -30.24 -1.42 -5.47
CA ALA A 2 -29.20 -2.44 -5.47
C ALA A 2 -28.26 -2.26 -4.26
N THR A 3 -27.68 -3.35 -3.74
CA THR A 3 -26.83 -3.31 -2.53
C THR A 3 -25.39 -3.67 -2.85
N VAL A 4 -24.45 -2.83 -2.43
CA VAL A 4 -23.01 -3.08 -2.52
C VAL A 4 -22.46 -3.29 -1.12
N VAL A 5 -21.99 -4.50 -0.82
CA VAL A 5 -21.35 -4.83 0.46
C VAL A 5 -19.84 -4.76 0.29
N ILE A 6 -19.20 -3.83 0.99
CA ILE A 6 -17.75 -3.63 0.94
C ILE A 6 -17.13 -4.13 2.24
N LYS A 7 -16.23 -5.10 2.13
CA LYS A 7 -15.44 -5.63 3.25
C LYS A 7 -13.97 -5.20 3.11
N ARG A 8 -13.43 -4.58 4.14
CA ARG A 8 -11.99 -4.36 4.25
C ARG A 8 -11.32 -5.58 4.86
N SER A 9 -10.30 -6.13 4.20
CA SER A 9 -9.48 -7.19 4.77
C SER A 9 -8.69 -6.68 5.99
N TRP A 10 -8.49 -7.57 6.96
CA TRP A 10 -7.62 -7.27 8.08
C TRP A 10 -6.17 -7.09 7.60
N ASN A 11 -5.53 -5.99 8.01
CA ASN A 11 -4.10 -5.80 7.83
C ASN A 11 -3.51 -5.04 9.02
N TRP A 12 -2.43 -5.59 9.58
CA TRP A 12 -1.63 -4.99 10.64
C TRP A 12 -0.97 -3.66 10.23
N PHE A 13 -0.52 -3.52 8.99
CA PHE A 13 0.13 -2.30 8.48
C PHE A 13 -0.80 -1.08 8.46
N GLY A 14 -2.11 -1.32 8.35
CA GLY A 14 -3.16 -0.29 8.29
C GLY A 14 -4.06 -0.25 9.51
N LEU A 15 -3.69 -0.87 10.65
CA LEU A 15 -4.56 -1.06 11.82
C LEU A 15 -5.21 0.24 12.30
N ALA A 16 -4.43 1.30 12.44
CA ALA A 16 -4.89 2.60 12.93
C ALA A 16 -5.44 3.53 11.84
N ARG A 17 -5.46 3.10 10.58
CA ARG A 17 -5.82 3.94 9.43
C ARG A 17 -7.12 3.49 8.83
N ASN A 18 -7.98 4.44 8.48
CA ASN A 18 -9.24 4.17 7.78
C ASN A 18 -9.05 4.31 6.28
N PHE A 19 -9.70 3.42 5.52
CA PHE A 19 -9.81 3.56 4.08
C PHE A 19 -10.97 4.50 3.78
N LYS A 20 -10.74 5.53 2.98
CA LYS A 20 -11.78 6.37 2.39
C LYS A 20 -12.31 5.64 1.15
N ILE A 21 -13.62 5.50 1.06
CA ILE A 21 -14.30 4.92 -0.09
C ILE A 21 -14.88 6.09 -0.87
N ASP A 22 -14.49 6.21 -2.13
CA ASP A 22 -15.03 7.17 -3.07
C ASP A 22 -15.83 6.40 -4.12
N ALA A 23 -17.05 6.86 -4.40
CA ALA A 23 -17.94 6.29 -5.41
C ALA A 23 -18.28 7.35 -6.45
N ASN A 24 -18.14 7.04 -7.73
CA ASN A 24 -18.38 7.97 -8.85
C ASN A 24 -17.65 9.31 -8.67
N GLY A 25 -16.40 9.26 -8.18
CA GLY A 25 -15.57 10.44 -7.92
C GLY A 25 -15.93 11.25 -6.66
N GLN A 26 -16.93 10.84 -5.87
CA GLN A 26 -17.35 11.52 -4.64
C GLN A 26 -17.05 10.69 -3.40
N PHE A 27 -16.71 11.37 -2.31
CA PHE A 27 -16.51 10.70 -1.02
C PHE A 27 -17.81 10.07 -0.53
N LEU A 28 -17.79 8.76 -0.32
CA LEU A 28 -18.94 8.00 0.20
C LEU A 28 -18.84 7.84 1.72
N ASP A 29 -17.74 7.25 2.21
CA ASP A 29 -17.59 6.91 3.63
C ASP A 29 -16.14 6.48 3.96
N LYS A 30 -15.88 6.14 5.23
CA LYS A 30 -14.65 5.49 5.72
C LYS A 30 -14.93 4.08 6.22
N ILE A 31 -14.02 3.15 5.95
CA ILE A 31 -14.06 1.77 6.44
C ILE A 31 -12.82 1.44 7.28
N ALA A 32 -13.06 1.06 8.53
CA ALA A 32 -12.03 0.66 9.49
C ALA A 32 -11.47 -0.73 9.17
N ASN A 33 -10.35 -1.07 9.81
CA ASN A 33 -9.70 -2.36 9.59
C ASN A 33 -10.64 -3.53 9.92
N ASN A 34 -10.71 -4.53 9.03
CA ASN A 34 -11.59 -5.69 9.16
C ASN A 34 -13.11 -5.37 9.24
N GLN A 35 -13.52 -4.16 8.87
CA GLN A 35 -14.93 -3.75 8.89
C GLN A 35 -15.62 -4.15 7.58
N THR A 36 -16.92 -4.42 7.67
CA THR A 36 -17.83 -4.59 6.54
C THR A 36 -18.91 -3.51 6.60
N LYS A 37 -19.24 -2.90 5.46
CA LYS A 37 -20.33 -1.91 5.32
C LYS A 37 -21.15 -2.21 4.08
N ALA A 38 -22.45 -1.93 4.14
CA ALA A 38 -23.37 -2.08 3.03
C ALA A 38 -23.88 -0.71 2.59
N TYR A 39 -24.00 -0.52 1.28
CA TYR A 39 -24.37 0.74 0.66
C TYR A 39 -25.45 0.50 -0.39
N GLN A 40 -26.41 1.41 -0.48
CA GLN A 40 -27.45 1.38 -1.51
C GLN A 40 -27.00 2.14 -2.74
N PHE A 41 -27.11 1.51 -3.90
CA PHE A 41 -26.76 2.07 -5.21
C PHE A 41 -27.98 2.01 -6.14
N LEU A 42 -28.00 2.93 -7.11
CA LEU A 42 -28.93 2.86 -8.21
C LEU A 42 -28.50 1.74 -9.18
N PRO A 43 -29.41 1.12 -9.93
CA PRO A 43 -29.02 0.23 -11.00
C PRO A 43 -28.20 0.97 -12.07
N GLY A 44 -27.16 0.33 -12.59
CA GLY A 44 -26.32 0.87 -13.65
C GLY A 44 -24.82 0.76 -13.37
N LYS A 45 -24.05 1.58 -14.09
CA LYS A 45 -22.58 1.59 -14.03
C LYS A 45 -22.08 2.52 -12.94
N HIS A 46 -21.11 2.03 -12.18
CA HIS A 46 -20.49 2.74 -11.07
C HIS A 46 -18.99 2.53 -11.03
N GLU A 47 -18.32 3.52 -10.46
CA GLU A 47 -16.90 3.49 -10.17
C GLU A 47 -16.68 3.49 -8.66
N LEU A 48 -15.78 2.63 -8.19
CA LEU A 48 -15.31 2.61 -6.81
C LEU A 48 -13.80 2.87 -6.77
N GLN A 49 -13.38 3.75 -5.88
CA GLN A 49 -11.97 3.94 -5.56
C GLN A 49 -11.78 3.94 -4.04
N VAL A 50 -10.69 3.32 -3.59
CA VAL A 50 -10.34 3.26 -2.17
C VAL A 50 -9.03 4.00 -1.95
N ASN A 51 -9.04 4.90 -0.97
CA ASN A 51 -7.94 5.81 -0.69
C ASN A 51 -7.50 5.68 0.77
N MET A 52 -6.19 5.61 1.01
CA MET A 52 -5.60 5.71 2.35
C MET A 52 -4.51 6.79 2.32
N ASP A 53 -4.71 7.84 3.09
CA ASP A 53 -3.86 9.05 3.09
C ASP A 53 -3.68 9.66 1.69
N LYS A 54 -2.46 9.61 1.13
CA LYS A 54 -2.09 10.13 -0.20
C LYS A 54 -2.09 9.05 -1.30
N LEU A 55 -2.34 7.80 -0.92
CA LEU A 55 -2.28 6.65 -1.82
C LEU A 55 -3.71 6.26 -2.24
N LYS A 56 -3.85 5.92 -3.52
CA LYS A 56 -5.14 5.62 -4.14
C LYS A 56 -5.10 4.25 -4.81
N SER A 57 -6.18 3.50 -4.72
CA SER A 57 -6.36 2.30 -5.54
C SER A 57 -6.60 2.67 -7.00
N PRO A 58 -6.40 1.73 -7.94
CA PRO A 58 -7.03 1.81 -9.25
C PRO A 58 -8.54 1.99 -9.11
N VAL A 59 -9.15 2.66 -10.10
CA VAL A 59 -10.60 2.75 -10.21
C VAL A 59 -11.13 1.37 -10.57
N PHE A 60 -12.12 0.90 -9.80
CA PHE A 60 -12.81 -0.36 -10.04
C PHE A 60 -14.20 -0.04 -10.60
N GLU A 61 -14.39 -0.34 -11.88
CA GLU A 61 -15.67 -0.20 -12.56
C GLU A 61 -16.51 -1.46 -12.38
N PHE A 62 -17.79 -1.28 -12.07
CA PHE A 62 -18.75 -2.37 -11.97
C PHE A 62 -20.13 -1.92 -12.45
N GLU A 63 -20.93 -2.88 -12.87
CA GLU A 63 -22.33 -2.70 -13.23
C GLU A 63 -23.18 -3.53 -12.27
N ILE A 64 -24.28 -2.96 -11.79
CA ILE A 64 -25.18 -3.61 -10.84
C ILE A 64 -26.63 -3.49 -11.31
N ALA A 65 -27.34 -4.60 -11.36
CA ALA A 65 -28.75 -4.65 -11.73
C ALA A 65 -29.67 -4.26 -10.55
N GLU A 66 -30.94 -4.03 -10.84
CA GLU A 66 -31.92 -3.79 -9.79
C GLU A 66 -32.08 -5.03 -8.89
N GLU A 67 -32.17 -4.81 -7.58
CA GLU A 67 -32.22 -5.86 -6.54
C GLU A 67 -30.98 -6.77 -6.47
N GLU A 68 -29.93 -6.51 -7.25
CA GLU A 68 -28.67 -7.24 -7.14
C GLU A 68 -27.92 -6.84 -5.87
N THR A 69 -27.28 -7.84 -5.24
CA THR A 69 -26.31 -7.61 -4.17
C THR A 69 -24.94 -8.06 -4.63
N ILE A 70 -23.96 -7.14 -4.64
CA ILE A 70 -22.57 -7.47 -4.93
C ILE A 70 -21.74 -7.39 -3.65
N GLN A 71 -20.79 -8.31 -3.53
CA GLN A 71 -19.81 -8.29 -2.45
C GLN A 71 -18.44 -7.92 -3.01
N LEU A 72 -17.86 -6.87 -2.45
CA LEU A 72 -16.55 -6.36 -2.82
C LEU A 72 -15.61 -6.46 -1.62
N GLN A 73 -14.39 -6.90 -1.88
CA GLN A 73 -13.32 -6.91 -0.91
C GLN A 73 -12.26 -5.87 -1.29
N THR A 74 -11.86 -5.05 -0.32
CA THR A 74 -10.72 -4.14 -0.45
C THR A 74 -9.65 -4.44 0.59
N GLY A 75 -8.39 -4.16 0.26
CA GLY A 75 -7.28 -4.44 1.15
C GLY A 75 -5.98 -3.84 0.66
N ILE A 76 -4.91 -4.10 1.42
CA ILE A 76 -3.55 -3.86 0.98
C ILE A 76 -2.95 -5.18 0.51
N ASP A 77 -2.35 -5.19 -0.67
CA ASP A 77 -1.52 -6.29 -1.14
C ASP A 77 -0.16 -6.24 -0.43
N MET A 78 0.02 -7.18 0.50
CA MET A 78 1.24 -7.31 1.30
C MET A 78 2.44 -7.76 0.47
N ALA A 79 2.25 -8.37 -0.70
CA ALA A 79 3.35 -8.87 -1.52
C ALA A 79 4.31 -7.74 -1.89
N TYR A 80 3.78 -6.59 -2.30
CA TYR A 80 4.61 -5.43 -2.66
C TYR A 80 5.35 -4.82 -1.48
N ILE A 81 4.73 -4.78 -0.30
CA ILE A 81 5.37 -4.30 0.93
C ILE A 81 6.52 -5.23 1.31
N VAL A 82 6.27 -6.54 1.31
CA VAL A 82 7.27 -7.57 1.63
C VAL A 82 8.43 -7.51 0.64
N ILE A 83 8.16 -7.46 -0.67
CA ILE A 83 9.20 -7.35 -1.70
C ILE A 83 10.05 -6.09 -1.47
N SER A 84 9.41 -4.94 -1.20
CA SER A 84 10.15 -3.70 -0.92
C SER A 84 11.08 -3.85 0.29
N ASN A 85 10.59 -4.44 1.38
CA ASN A 85 11.36 -4.61 2.61
C ASN A 85 12.52 -5.60 2.43
N VAL A 86 12.31 -6.69 1.67
CA VAL A 86 13.37 -7.66 1.36
C VAL A 86 14.49 -7.00 0.54
N ILE A 87 14.15 -6.22 -0.49
CA ILE A 87 15.13 -5.49 -1.30
C ILE A 87 15.92 -4.51 -0.42
N THR A 88 15.23 -3.76 0.43
CA THR A 88 15.87 -2.83 1.38
C THR A 88 16.81 -3.56 2.33
N PHE A 89 16.40 -4.70 2.89
CA PHE A 89 17.22 -5.49 3.80
C PHE A 89 18.49 -6.01 3.14
N ILE A 90 18.37 -6.55 1.92
CA ILE A 90 19.53 -6.98 1.12
C ILE A 90 20.47 -5.80 0.85
N ALA A 91 19.92 -4.65 0.46
CA ALA A 91 20.73 -3.44 0.22
C ALA A 91 21.48 -2.99 1.49
N MET A 92 20.86 -3.07 2.67
CA MET A 92 21.53 -2.76 3.94
C MET A 92 22.71 -3.70 4.22
N ILE A 93 22.53 -5.01 4.02
CA ILE A 93 23.60 -6.00 4.21
C ILE A 93 24.76 -5.72 3.26
N VAL A 94 24.46 -5.48 1.98
CA VAL A 94 25.48 -5.19 0.96
C VAL A 94 26.27 -3.94 1.33
N GLY A 95 25.61 -2.84 1.68
CA GLY A 95 26.31 -1.62 2.06
C GLY A 95 27.10 -1.76 3.35
N PHE A 96 26.62 -2.55 4.31
CA PHE A 96 27.38 -2.87 5.53
C PHE A 96 28.68 -3.61 5.21
N ILE A 97 28.61 -4.65 4.37
CA ILE A 97 29.80 -5.40 3.93
C ILE A 97 30.78 -4.48 3.20
N VAL A 98 30.29 -3.66 2.27
CA VAL A 98 31.12 -2.69 1.52
C VAL A 98 31.80 -1.68 2.45
N ALA A 99 31.07 -1.14 3.42
CA ALA A 99 31.62 -0.21 4.40
C ALA A 99 32.74 -0.84 5.24
N ILE A 100 32.60 -2.11 5.65
CA ILE A 100 33.66 -2.85 6.36
C ILE A 100 34.88 -3.06 5.47
N ILE A 101 34.70 -3.47 4.21
CA ILE A 101 35.82 -3.69 3.28
C ILE A 101 36.59 -2.38 3.06
N ILE A 102 35.90 -1.27 2.80
CA ILE A 102 36.54 0.04 2.60
C ILE A 102 37.22 0.51 3.88
N GLY A 103 36.55 0.37 5.03
CA GLY A 103 37.07 0.77 6.34
C GLY A 103 38.36 0.04 6.73
N THR A 104 38.37 -1.28 6.50
CA THR A 104 39.56 -2.12 6.77
C THR A 104 40.70 -1.80 5.82
N ALA A 105 40.42 -1.62 4.51
CA ALA A 105 41.42 -1.20 3.52
C ALA A 105 42.04 0.18 3.85
N ALA A 106 41.22 1.12 4.31
CA ALA A 106 41.66 2.45 4.73
C ALA A 106 42.34 2.49 6.11
N ARG A 107 42.32 1.37 6.86
CA ARG A 107 42.73 1.28 8.28
C ARG A 107 42.10 2.37 9.16
N ASN A 108 40.90 2.82 8.79
CA ASN A 108 40.23 3.93 9.45
C ASN A 108 38.77 3.58 9.69
N PHE A 109 38.48 3.18 10.92
CA PHE A 109 37.14 2.78 11.33
C PHE A 109 36.12 3.93 11.23
N THR A 110 36.55 5.17 11.41
CA THR A 110 35.68 6.35 11.27
C THR A 110 35.12 6.47 9.85
N ILE A 111 35.94 6.18 8.83
CA ILE A 111 35.49 6.17 7.43
C ILE A 111 34.43 5.10 7.21
N ALA A 112 34.63 3.90 7.75
CA ALA A 112 33.65 2.81 7.67
C ALA A 112 32.29 3.23 8.23
N LEU A 113 32.29 3.84 9.41
CA LEU A 113 31.09 4.26 10.12
C LEU A 113 30.35 5.38 9.37
N VAL A 114 31.07 6.38 8.86
CA VAL A 114 30.48 7.46 8.05
C VAL A 114 29.84 6.91 6.78
N LEU A 115 30.53 6.00 6.06
CA LEU A 115 29.98 5.38 4.86
C LEU A 115 28.72 4.54 5.15
N MET A 116 28.72 3.82 6.27
CA MET A 116 27.55 3.04 6.70
C MET A 116 26.34 3.94 6.98
N LEU A 117 26.54 5.07 7.66
CA LEU A 117 25.46 6.04 7.93
C LEU A 117 24.95 6.69 6.64
N LEU A 118 25.83 7.08 5.74
CA LEU A 118 25.44 7.63 4.42
C LEU A 118 24.65 6.60 3.61
N TRP A 119 25.10 5.34 3.60
CA TRP A 119 24.39 4.25 2.93
C TRP A 119 22.99 4.03 3.50
N LEU A 120 22.85 4.08 4.83
CA LEU A 120 21.55 3.95 5.49
C LEU A 120 20.57 5.04 5.01
N VAL A 121 21.03 6.28 4.92
CA VAL A 121 20.22 7.41 4.42
C VAL A 121 19.79 7.16 2.97
N ILE A 122 20.71 6.70 2.12
CA ILE A 122 20.41 6.37 0.71
C ILE A 122 19.36 5.26 0.63
N VAL A 123 19.54 4.17 1.37
CA VAL A 123 18.63 3.02 1.35
C VAL A 123 17.23 3.40 1.83
N ILE A 124 17.12 4.19 2.90
CA ILE A 124 15.83 4.70 3.40
C ILE A 124 15.17 5.59 2.33
N GLY A 125 15.94 6.49 1.71
CA GLY A 125 15.44 7.37 0.64
C GLY A 125 14.91 6.59 -0.56
N VAL A 126 15.66 5.60 -1.03
CA VAL A 126 15.25 4.71 -2.13
C VAL A 126 13.99 3.90 -1.76
N MET A 127 13.92 3.38 -0.53
CA MET A 127 12.74 2.65 -0.06
C MET A 127 11.49 3.54 -0.08
N MET A 128 11.58 4.76 0.45
CA MET A 128 10.47 5.72 0.43
C MET A 128 10.07 6.07 -1.01
N ALA A 129 11.04 6.26 -1.91
CA ALA A 129 10.78 6.54 -3.31
C ALA A 129 10.07 5.37 -4.01
N LEU A 130 10.51 4.12 -3.79
CA LEU A 130 9.88 2.92 -4.35
C LEU A 130 8.44 2.74 -3.87
N GLN A 131 8.21 2.91 -2.56
CA GLN A 131 6.87 2.83 -1.97
C GLN A 131 5.93 3.91 -2.52
N TYR A 132 6.43 5.13 -2.74
CA TYR A 132 5.62 6.25 -3.22
C TYR A 132 5.39 6.27 -4.74
N THR A 133 6.33 5.74 -5.53
CA THR A 133 6.25 5.81 -7.01
C THR A 133 5.80 4.50 -7.64
N VAL A 134 6.48 3.40 -7.31
CA VAL A 134 6.28 2.10 -7.97
C VAL A 134 5.06 1.38 -7.39
N PHE A 135 4.87 1.44 -6.07
CA PHE A 135 3.86 0.65 -5.39
C PHE A 135 2.55 1.42 -5.10
N ARG A 136 2.51 2.74 -5.34
CA ARG A 136 1.36 3.59 -5.03
C ARG A 136 0.02 3.09 -5.58
N ASN A 137 0.01 2.63 -6.83
CA ASN A 137 -1.21 2.17 -7.51
C ASN A 137 -1.41 0.64 -7.45
N LYS A 138 -0.46 -0.10 -6.86
CA LYS A 138 -0.50 -1.58 -6.79
C LYS A 138 -0.73 -2.11 -5.38
N MET A 139 -0.53 -1.27 -4.36
CA MET A 139 -0.73 -1.66 -2.97
C MET A 139 -2.18 -1.87 -2.60
N TYR A 140 -3.14 -1.20 -3.23
CA TYR A 140 -4.55 -1.33 -2.88
C TYR A 140 -5.30 -2.06 -3.97
N TYR A 141 -6.17 -2.97 -3.57
CA TYR A 141 -7.04 -3.68 -4.49
C TYR A 141 -8.50 -3.53 -4.10
N ILE A 142 -9.35 -3.69 -5.10
CA ILE A 142 -10.78 -3.92 -4.99
C ILE A 142 -11.05 -5.14 -5.87
N ARG A 143 -11.74 -6.15 -5.33
CA ARG A 143 -12.13 -7.35 -6.09
C ARG A 143 -13.51 -7.81 -5.69
N ARG A 144 -14.24 -8.41 -6.63
CA ARG A 144 -15.49 -9.11 -6.34
C ARG A 144 -15.18 -10.42 -5.61
N ILE A 145 -15.98 -10.75 -4.59
CA ILE A 145 -15.89 -12.01 -3.82
C ILE A 145 -17.21 -12.76 -3.87
#